data_AF-A0A0B5DR66-F1
#
_entry.id   AF-A0A0B5DR66-F1
#
_cell.length_a   1.000
_cell.length_b   1.000
_cell.length_c   1.000
_cell.angle_alpha   90.00
_cell.angle_beta   90.00
_cell.angle_gamma   90.00
#
_symmetry.space_group_name_H-M   'P 1'
#
loop_
_entity.id
_entity.type
_entity.pdbx_description
1 polymer ?
#
loop_
_entity_poly.entity_id
_entity_poly.type
_entity_poly.pdbx_seq_one_letter_code
_entity_poly.pdbx_strand_id
1 'polypeptide(L)'
;MERRIDFSRERQMLCGRCDHRWRVNLGWIDRWEQGEETCPGCCLTCEHEDSPRVTVDPGDPALDDDRVARFFWYHTSTQADWPTRDFDPAAVLTPEMRRMIGGEQRVAAWAARQRGKALHIGTYEAAVHNMLRRIRDQADQRSQFYLYRVRLKSSVVVREGWLVDPANFVGDVVLDEVCPPGVDVARYLNYHEDPGGLSLALGRNAIASVQRIAVPLPDTRDDGWVRDDVAALEGASDTAVPATGKPALRMRPPSARAVLGRQLGASLADRLPVNLRNQFRSAAVFAEREDPERWARRTSGLFDLIDDPTSVLAALDQQDPREV
;
A
#
# COMPACT_ATOMS: atom_id res chain seq x y z
N MET A 1 5.36 -4.83 19.27
CA MET A 1 5.40 -3.41 19.70
C MET A 1 4.99 -2.58 18.52
N GLU A 2 4.05 -1.66 18.74
CA GLU A 2 3.61 -0.74 17.69
C GLU A 2 4.71 0.26 17.35
N ARG A 3 4.90 0.56 16.07
CA ARG A 3 5.78 1.66 15.63
C ARG A 3 4.95 2.94 15.62
N ARG A 4 5.60 4.10 15.79
CA ARG A 4 4.89 5.37 15.58
C ARG A 4 4.43 5.42 14.12
N ILE A 5 3.13 5.57 13.92
CA ILE A 5 2.50 5.76 12.61
C ILE A 5 2.48 7.25 12.31
N ASP A 6 3.07 7.66 11.19
CA ASP A 6 3.11 9.04 10.75
C ASP A 6 3.30 9.11 9.22
N PHE A 7 2.18 9.21 8.50
CA PHE A 7 2.18 9.35 7.04
C PHE A 7 2.85 10.64 6.54
N SER A 8 3.04 11.64 7.42
CA SER A 8 3.61 12.96 7.08
C SER A 8 5.06 13.14 7.56
N ARG A 9 5.68 12.10 8.16
CA ARG A 9 7.05 12.19 8.70
C ARG A 9 8.06 12.71 7.68
N GLU A 10 9.15 13.30 8.15
CA GLU A 10 10.24 13.67 7.25
C GLU A 10 10.96 12.44 6.70
N ARG A 11 11.55 12.57 5.51
CA ARG A 11 12.37 11.56 4.84
C ARG A 11 13.81 12.05 4.74
N GLN A 12 14.76 11.12 4.78
CA GLN A 12 16.17 11.44 4.48
C GLN A 12 16.40 11.34 2.98
N MET A 13 17.06 12.34 2.41
CA MET A 13 17.64 12.29 1.06
C MET A 13 19.14 12.07 1.15
N LEU A 14 19.71 11.39 0.15
CA LEU A 14 21.15 11.25 -0.05
C LEU A 14 21.48 11.52 -1.53
N CYS A 15 22.38 12.47 -1.78
CA CYS A 15 22.90 12.70 -3.12
C CYS A 15 24.05 11.73 -3.44
N GLY A 16 23.89 10.92 -4.50
CA GLY A 16 24.93 9.98 -4.93
C GLY A 16 26.21 10.65 -5.47
N ARG A 17 26.14 11.94 -5.86
CA ARG A 17 27.28 12.68 -6.41
C ARG A 17 28.15 13.38 -5.36
N CYS A 18 27.55 13.96 -4.32
CA CYS A 18 28.25 14.80 -3.35
C CYS A 18 28.08 14.36 -1.90
N ASP A 19 27.42 13.22 -1.67
CA ASP A 19 27.13 12.64 -0.36
C ASP A 19 26.35 13.54 0.61
N HIS A 20 25.81 14.65 0.11
CA HIS A 20 24.99 15.54 0.93
C HIS A 20 23.73 14.81 1.38
N ARG A 21 23.43 14.90 2.69
CA ARG A 21 22.26 14.31 3.32
C ARG A 21 21.42 15.38 3.98
N TRP A 22 20.11 15.36 3.77
CA TRP A 22 19.19 16.32 4.36
C TRP A 22 17.79 15.73 4.54
N ARG A 23 17.01 16.36 5.41
CA ARG A 23 15.62 15.98 5.66
C ARG A 23 14.69 16.77 4.76
N VAL A 24 13.66 16.09 4.27
CA VAL A 24 12.64 16.65 3.39
C VAL A 24 11.26 16.16 3.78
N ASN A 25 10.24 16.96 3.51
CA ASN A 25 8.87 16.50 3.55
C ASN A 25 8.44 15.92 2.19
N LEU A 26 7.29 15.27 2.16
CA LEU A 26 6.75 14.66 0.94
C LEU A 26 6.45 15.68 -0.17
N GLY A 27 6.12 16.93 0.18
CA GLY A 27 5.92 18.00 -0.79
C GLY A 27 7.21 18.39 -1.52
N TRP A 28 8.35 18.33 -0.84
CA TRP A 28 9.65 18.53 -1.49
C TRP A 28 9.99 17.35 -2.42
N ILE A 29 9.70 16.11 -2.02
CA ILE A 29 9.90 14.92 -2.87
C ILE A 29 9.05 15.01 -4.15
N ASP A 30 7.79 15.42 -4.02
CA ASP A 30 6.88 15.60 -5.16
C ASP A 30 7.41 16.63 -6.17
N ARG A 31 7.90 17.78 -5.69
CA ARG A 31 8.54 18.80 -6.55
C ARG A 31 9.87 18.33 -7.14
N TRP A 32 10.64 17.55 -6.38
CA TRP A 32 11.86 16.91 -6.86
C TRP A 32 11.60 15.94 -8.03
N GLU A 33 10.58 15.10 -7.92
CA GLU A 33 10.16 14.19 -9.00
C GLU A 33 9.67 14.94 -10.25
N GLN A 34 9.18 16.17 -10.09
CA GLN A 34 8.76 17.08 -11.17
C GLN A 34 9.93 17.91 -11.75
N GLY A 35 11.14 17.76 -11.23
CA GLY A 35 12.32 18.52 -11.68
C GLY A 35 12.37 19.97 -11.20
N GLU A 36 11.55 20.33 -10.20
CA GLU A 36 11.47 21.69 -9.64
C GLU A 36 12.47 21.94 -8.50
N GLU A 37 13.10 20.88 -7.98
CA GLU A 37 14.09 20.95 -6.90
C GLU A 37 15.46 20.47 -7.36
N THR A 38 16.51 20.84 -6.62
CA THR A 38 17.88 20.40 -6.89
C THR A 38 18.58 19.96 -5.61
N CYS A 39 19.65 19.17 -5.74
CA CYS A 39 20.51 18.88 -4.60
C CYS A 39 21.05 20.19 -3.97
N PRO A 40 20.83 20.44 -2.66
CA PRO A 40 21.35 21.64 -2.01
C PRO A 40 22.88 21.74 -2.00
N GLY A 41 23.59 20.62 -2.12
CA GLY A 41 25.05 20.56 -2.10
C GLY A 41 25.73 20.78 -3.46
N CYS A 42 25.16 20.23 -4.54
CA CYS A 42 25.81 20.24 -5.86
C CYS A 42 24.88 20.61 -7.02
N CYS A 43 23.65 21.05 -6.73
CA CYS A 43 22.64 21.49 -7.69
C CYS A 43 22.22 20.43 -8.73
N LEU A 44 22.48 19.15 -8.45
CA LEU A 44 22.09 18.04 -9.34
C LEU A 44 20.56 17.89 -9.38
N THR A 45 20.01 17.65 -10.57
CA THR A 45 18.58 17.40 -10.82
C THR A 45 18.24 15.90 -10.77
N CYS A 46 16.95 15.58 -10.79
CA CYS A 46 16.43 14.20 -10.67
C CYS A 46 16.71 13.32 -11.89
N GLU A 47 17.07 13.91 -13.03
CA GLU A 47 17.32 13.22 -14.30
C GLU A 47 18.67 12.46 -14.33
N HIS A 48 19.56 12.74 -13.38
CA HIS A 48 20.89 12.13 -13.33
C HIS A 48 20.86 10.74 -12.67
N GLU A 49 21.77 9.85 -13.09
CA GLU A 49 21.92 8.52 -12.49
C GLU A 49 22.26 8.61 -10.98
N ASP A 50 23.21 9.49 -10.64
CA ASP A 50 23.65 9.79 -9.27
C ASP A 50 22.79 10.84 -8.55
N SER A 51 21.56 11.05 -9.04
CA SER A 51 20.64 12.02 -8.48
C SER A 51 20.33 11.72 -7.01
N PRO A 52 20.03 12.75 -6.20
CA PRO A 52 19.43 12.57 -4.89
C PRO A 52 18.29 11.56 -4.86
N ARG A 53 18.42 10.58 -3.97
CA ARG A 53 17.36 9.60 -3.70
C ARG A 53 16.99 9.61 -2.24
N VAL A 54 15.75 9.24 -1.97
CA VAL A 54 15.34 8.93 -0.60
C VAL A 54 16.20 7.78 -0.09
N THR A 55 16.62 7.85 1.16
CA THR A 55 17.44 6.83 1.82
C THR A 55 16.88 6.50 3.20
N VAL A 56 17.39 5.44 3.81
CA VAL A 56 17.00 5.02 5.16
C VAL A 56 17.39 6.09 6.18
N ASP A 57 16.48 6.37 7.11
CA ASP A 57 16.80 7.19 8.27
C ASP A 57 17.79 6.45 9.18
N PRO A 58 18.99 6.99 9.47
CA PRO A 58 19.92 6.37 10.42
C PRO A 58 19.30 6.16 11.81
N GLY A 59 18.24 6.91 12.14
CA GLY A 59 17.48 6.73 13.37
C GLY A 59 16.35 5.69 13.30
N ASP A 60 16.13 5.01 12.17
CA ASP A 60 15.06 4.01 12.06
C ASP A 60 15.36 2.84 13.01
N PRO A 61 14.48 2.56 13.99
CA PRO A 61 14.71 1.50 14.96
C PRO A 61 14.69 0.09 14.37
N ALA A 62 14.26 -0.10 13.11
CA ALA A 62 14.36 -1.37 12.39
C ALA A 62 15.76 -1.64 11.80
N LEU A 63 16.69 -0.68 11.90
CA LEU A 63 18.12 -0.92 11.64
C LEU A 63 18.78 -1.79 12.71
N ASP A 64 18.16 -1.91 13.89
CA ASP A 64 18.59 -2.80 14.97
C ASP A 64 17.95 -4.20 14.81
N ASP A 65 18.79 -5.19 14.48
CA ASP A 65 18.39 -6.57 14.20
C ASP A 65 17.61 -7.20 15.37
N ASP A 66 18.01 -6.89 16.61
CA ASP A 66 17.37 -7.44 17.83
C ASP A 66 15.95 -6.92 18.05
N ARG A 67 15.58 -5.85 17.34
CA ARG A 67 14.27 -5.19 17.45
C ARG A 67 13.32 -5.60 16.35
N VAL A 68 13.80 -6.10 15.20
CA VAL A 68 12.98 -6.45 14.03
C VAL A 68 11.84 -7.41 14.41
N ALA A 69 12.14 -8.47 15.16
CA ALA A 69 11.14 -9.45 15.60
C ALA A 69 10.18 -8.91 16.67
N ARG A 70 10.53 -7.80 17.35
CA ARG A 70 9.73 -7.20 18.42
C ARG A 70 8.67 -6.25 17.88
N PHE A 71 8.83 -5.75 16.65
CA PHE A 71 7.85 -4.87 16.03
C PHE A 71 6.64 -5.63 15.50
N PHE A 72 5.52 -4.93 15.47
CA PHE A 72 4.43 -5.31 14.59
C PHE A 72 4.74 -4.82 13.19
N TRP A 73 4.51 -5.70 12.23
CA TRP A 73 4.63 -5.42 10.81
C TRP A 73 3.25 -5.55 10.16
N TYR A 74 3.06 -4.96 8.99
CA TYR A 74 1.76 -4.84 8.39
C TYR A 74 1.75 -5.32 6.94
N HIS A 75 0.60 -5.87 6.54
CA HIS A 75 0.33 -6.26 5.16
C HIS A 75 -1.15 -6.06 4.84
N THR A 76 -1.46 -5.66 3.62
CA THR A 76 -2.83 -5.61 3.12
C THR A 76 -3.02 -6.60 1.97
N SER A 77 -4.06 -7.41 2.05
CA SER A 77 -4.39 -8.38 1.02
C SER A 77 -5.90 -8.46 0.79
N THR A 78 -6.29 -8.92 -0.40
CA THR A 78 -7.67 -9.31 -0.71
C THR A 78 -7.95 -10.78 -0.35
N GLN A 79 -6.92 -11.53 0.04
CA GLN A 79 -7.03 -12.92 0.52
C GLN A 79 -7.32 -12.91 2.01
N ALA A 80 -8.48 -13.46 2.44
CA ALA A 80 -8.94 -13.44 3.82
C ALA A 80 -8.13 -14.36 4.76
N ASP A 81 -7.41 -15.33 4.21
CA ASP A 81 -6.64 -16.35 4.93
C ASP A 81 -5.13 -16.10 4.87
N TRP A 82 -4.69 -14.92 4.43
CA TRP A 82 -3.27 -14.60 4.34
C TRP A 82 -2.56 -14.65 5.73
N PRO A 83 -1.29 -15.11 5.81
CA PRO A 83 -0.67 -15.99 4.84
C PRO A 83 -1.36 -17.36 4.87
N THR A 84 -1.75 -17.87 3.70
CA THR A 84 -2.35 -19.21 3.56
C THR A 84 -1.37 -20.28 4.07
N ARG A 85 -1.82 -21.16 4.98
CA ARG A 85 -0.96 -22.21 5.56
C ARG A 85 -0.55 -23.23 4.50
N ASP A 86 -1.53 -23.80 3.80
CA ASP A 86 -1.32 -24.76 2.72
C ASP A 86 -1.35 -24.06 1.35
N PHE A 87 -0.36 -23.20 1.11
CA PHE A 87 -0.29 -22.46 -0.15
C PHE A 87 0.00 -23.41 -1.33
N ASP A 88 -1.07 -23.77 -2.04
CA ASP A 88 -1.01 -24.43 -3.34
C ASP A 88 -1.39 -23.47 -4.47
N PRO A 89 -0.39 -22.85 -5.14
CA PRO A 89 -0.63 -21.99 -6.29
C PRO A 89 -1.39 -22.68 -7.43
N ALA A 90 -1.24 -24.01 -7.57
CA ALA A 90 -1.82 -24.75 -8.68
C ALA A 90 -3.31 -25.08 -8.48
N ALA A 91 -3.83 -24.97 -7.25
CA ALA A 91 -5.22 -25.28 -6.93
C ALA A 91 -6.22 -24.35 -7.63
N VAL A 92 -5.82 -23.11 -7.92
CA VAL A 92 -6.68 -22.11 -8.58
C VAL A 92 -6.66 -22.20 -10.11
N LEU A 93 -5.80 -23.05 -10.70
CA LEU A 93 -5.65 -23.14 -12.14
C LEU A 93 -6.67 -24.09 -12.76
N THR A 94 -7.45 -23.58 -13.73
CA THR A 94 -8.37 -24.40 -14.52
C THR A 94 -7.61 -25.35 -15.47
N PRO A 95 -8.25 -26.43 -15.97
CA PRO A 95 -7.64 -27.32 -16.96
C PRO A 95 -7.15 -26.59 -18.23
N GLU A 96 -7.81 -25.50 -18.62
CA GLU A 96 -7.41 -24.65 -19.76
C GLU A 96 -6.14 -23.85 -19.42
N MET A 97 -6.08 -23.25 -18.24
CA MET A 97 -4.89 -22.53 -17.77
C MET A 97 -3.67 -23.45 -17.65
N ARG A 98 -3.86 -24.65 -17.11
CA ARG A 98 -2.82 -25.68 -17.02
C ARG A 98 -2.29 -26.08 -18.40
N ARG A 99 -3.18 -26.17 -19.40
CA ARG A 99 -2.79 -26.40 -20.81
C ARG A 99 -1.99 -25.22 -21.40
N MET A 100 -2.43 -23.97 -21.17
CA MET A 100 -1.73 -22.77 -21.65
C MET A 100 -0.33 -22.61 -21.04
N ILE A 101 -0.14 -22.98 -19.77
CA ILE A 101 1.17 -22.99 -19.09
C ILE A 101 2.11 -24.05 -19.71
N GLY A 102 1.55 -25.05 -20.40
CA GLY A 102 2.28 -26.11 -21.09
C GLY A 102 2.32 -27.43 -20.33
N GLY A 103 1.25 -27.75 -19.60
CA GLY A 103 1.03 -29.05 -18.96
C GLY A 103 1.58 -29.17 -17.54
N GLU A 104 1.31 -30.32 -16.92
CA GLU A 104 1.51 -30.54 -15.47
C GLU A 104 2.96 -30.34 -15.00
N GLN A 105 3.97 -30.69 -15.80
CA GLN A 105 5.37 -30.44 -15.43
C GLN A 105 5.69 -28.95 -15.31
N ARG A 106 5.21 -28.13 -16.26
CA ARG A 106 5.40 -26.67 -16.21
C ARG A 106 4.56 -26.02 -15.13
N VAL A 107 3.36 -26.54 -14.87
CA VAL A 107 2.53 -26.12 -13.74
C VAL A 107 3.24 -26.39 -12.41
N ALA A 108 3.85 -27.58 -12.24
CA ALA A 108 4.62 -27.90 -11.04
C ALA A 108 5.82 -26.97 -10.86
N ALA A 109 6.59 -26.70 -11.92
CA ALA A 109 7.71 -25.76 -11.89
C ALA A 109 7.25 -24.32 -11.58
N TRP A 110 6.13 -23.88 -12.17
CA TRP A 110 5.53 -22.59 -11.87
C TRP A 110 5.06 -22.49 -10.41
N ALA A 111 4.40 -23.54 -9.90
CA ALA A 111 3.95 -23.59 -8.51
C ALA A 111 5.14 -23.57 -7.53
N ALA A 112 6.23 -24.28 -7.84
CA ALA A 112 7.48 -24.21 -7.08
C ALA A 112 8.04 -22.78 -7.04
N ARG A 113 8.07 -22.08 -8.19
CA ARG A 113 8.47 -20.66 -8.26
C ARG A 113 7.58 -19.76 -7.42
N GLN A 114 6.25 -19.93 -7.46
CA GLN A 114 5.34 -19.13 -6.63
C GLN A 114 5.54 -19.39 -5.13
N ARG A 115 5.85 -20.64 -4.73
CA ARG A 115 6.19 -20.95 -3.33
C ARG A 115 7.53 -20.37 -2.90
N GLY A 116 8.48 -20.24 -3.82
CA GLY A 116 9.80 -19.63 -3.60
C GLY A 116 9.81 -18.10 -3.61
N LYS A 117 8.65 -17.43 -3.71
CA LYS A 117 8.56 -15.98 -3.58
C LYS A 117 8.58 -15.57 -2.11
N ALA A 118 9.31 -14.50 -1.81
CA ALA A 118 9.25 -13.86 -0.51
C ALA A 118 7.87 -13.23 -0.27
N LEU A 119 7.43 -13.26 0.97
CA LEU A 119 6.34 -12.41 1.43
C LEU A 119 6.88 -11.03 1.78
N HIS A 120 6.08 -10.01 1.50
CA HIS A 120 6.39 -8.62 1.77
C HIS A 120 5.49 -8.06 2.86
N ILE A 121 6.11 -7.58 3.93
CA ILE A 121 5.44 -6.86 5.01
C ILE A 121 6.19 -5.56 5.28
N GLY A 122 5.50 -4.53 5.73
CA GLY A 122 6.07 -3.20 5.92
C GLY A 122 5.59 -2.53 7.19
N THR A 123 5.82 -1.22 7.25
CA THR A 123 5.14 -0.34 8.20
C THR A 123 3.63 -0.34 7.94
N TYR A 124 2.87 0.17 8.90
CA TYR A 124 1.43 0.37 8.71
C TYR A 124 1.17 1.25 7.48
N GLU A 125 1.95 2.31 7.33
CA GLU A 125 1.89 3.26 6.22
C GLU A 125 2.14 2.58 4.88
N ALA A 126 3.19 1.75 4.79
CA ALA A 126 3.49 0.99 3.58
C ALA A 126 2.35 0.03 3.21
N ALA A 127 1.71 -0.60 4.20
CA ALA A 127 0.60 -1.49 3.97
C ALA A 127 -0.64 -0.74 3.43
N VAL A 128 -1.01 0.39 4.04
CA VAL A 128 -2.13 1.21 3.56
C VAL A 128 -1.88 1.80 2.18
N HIS A 129 -0.66 2.28 1.91
CA HIS A 129 -0.30 2.78 0.58
C HIS A 129 -0.36 1.64 -0.46
N ASN A 130 0.18 0.45 -0.16
CA ASN A 130 0.05 -0.71 -1.06
C ASN A 130 -1.42 -1.01 -1.42
N MET A 131 -2.32 -0.97 -0.44
CA MET A 131 -3.75 -1.16 -0.66
C MET A 131 -4.31 -0.11 -1.65
N LEU A 132 -4.06 1.18 -1.41
CA LEU A 132 -4.57 2.26 -2.28
C LEU A 132 -3.99 2.18 -3.69
N ARG A 133 -2.71 1.85 -3.82
CA ARG A 133 -2.05 1.58 -5.11
C ARG A 133 -2.73 0.43 -5.84
N ARG A 134 -3.01 -0.69 -5.16
CA ARG A 134 -3.69 -1.85 -5.77
C ARG A 134 -5.13 -1.54 -6.19
N ILE A 135 -5.88 -0.79 -5.38
CA ILE A 135 -7.22 -0.31 -5.75
C ILE A 135 -7.16 0.48 -7.06
N ARG A 136 -6.17 1.36 -7.23
CA ARG A 136 -5.99 2.15 -8.45
C ARG A 136 -5.52 1.30 -9.64
N ASP A 137 -4.46 0.52 -9.46
CA ASP A 137 -3.65 -0.02 -10.56
C ASP A 137 -3.98 -1.47 -10.92
N GLN A 138 -4.67 -2.22 -10.04
CA GLN A 138 -4.88 -3.66 -10.18
C GLN A 138 -6.35 -4.08 -10.22
N ALA A 139 -7.25 -3.15 -10.55
CA ALA A 139 -8.70 -3.38 -10.65
C ALA A 139 -9.36 -3.91 -9.36
N ASP A 140 -8.71 -3.74 -8.21
CA ASP A 140 -9.19 -4.21 -6.90
C ASP A 140 -10.21 -3.25 -6.25
N GLN A 141 -10.78 -2.30 -7.00
CA GLN A 141 -11.66 -1.24 -6.48
C GLN A 141 -12.90 -1.74 -5.72
N ARG A 142 -13.33 -2.97 -5.99
CA ARG A 142 -14.51 -3.60 -5.37
C ARG A 142 -14.15 -4.78 -4.48
N SER A 143 -12.87 -5.09 -4.35
CA SER A 143 -12.39 -6.21 -3.54
C SER A 143 -12.47 -5.83 -2.06
N GLN A 144 -12.86 -6.79 -1.23
CA GLN A 144 -12.69 -6.64 0.22
C GLN A 144 -11.19 -6.76 0.53
N PHE A 145 -10.63 -5.72 1.15
CA PHE A 145 -9.28 -5.78 1.68
C PHE A 145 -9.29 -6.19 3.15
N TYR A 146 -8.20 -6.82 3.56
CA TYR A 146 -7.90 -7.19 4.93
C TYR A 146 -6.56 -6.59 5.32
N LEU A 147 -6.53 -5.97 6.49
CA LEU A 147 -5.29 -5.52 7.12
C LEU A 147 -4.81 -6.60 8.08
N TYR A 148 -3.55 -7.00 7.91
CA TYR A 148 -2.87 -7.97 8.75
C TYR A 148 -1.84 -7.29 9.61
N ARG A 149 -1.94 -7.50 10.92
CA ARG A 149 -0.87 -7.19 11.87
C ARG A 149 -0.07 -8.46 12.13
N VAL A 150 1.20 -8.44 11.77
CA VAL A 150 2.09 -9.59 11.69
C VAL A 150 3.10 -9.54 12.83
N ARG A 151 3.26 -10.67 13.51
CA ARG A 151 4.31 -10.90 14.49
C ARG A 151 5.28 -11.96 13.96
N LEU A 152 6.56 -11.65 14.02
CA LEU A 152 7.61 -12.59 13.64
C LEU A 152 7.96 -13.51 14.81
N LYS A 153 8.55 -14.67 14.51
CA LYS A 153 9.14 -15.52 15.55
C LYS A 153 10.30 -14.78 16.22
N SER A 154 10.45 -14.95 17.52
CA SER A 154 11.59 -14.35 18.25
C SER A 154 12.94 -14.92 17.85
N SER A 155 12.95 -16.09 17.18
CA SER A 155 14.14 -16.81 16.73
C SER A 155 14.56 -16.47 15.29
N VAL A 156 13.89 -15.53 14.61
CA VAL A 156 14.23 -15.20 13.22
C VAL A 156 15.65 -14.63 13.14
N VAL A 157 16.39 -15.06 12.12
CA VAL A 157 17.70 -14.50 11.78
C VAL A 157 17.52 -13.40 10.74
N VAL A 158 17.89 -12.19 11.10
CA VAL A 158 17.83 -11.01 10.22
C VAL A 158 19.10 -10.93 9.39
N ARG A 159 18.98 -10.64 8.10
CA ARG A 159 20.12 -10.35 7.23
C ARG A 159 20.84 -9.08 7.70
N GLU A 160 22.16 -9.14 7.76
CA GLU A 160 22.98 -7.95 8.00
C GLU A 160 22.72 -6.86 6.96
N GLY A 161 22.53 -5.63 7.44
CA GLY A 161 22.24 -4.47 6.60
C GLY A 161 20.84 -4.51 5.96
N TRP A 162 20.67 -3.68 4.94
CA TRP A 162 19.43 -3.55 4.20
C TRP A 162 19.70 -3.52 2.69
N LEU A 163 18.70 -3.91 1.91
CA LEU A 163 18.76 -3.98 0.46
C LEU A 163 18.10 -2.76 -0.17
N VAL A 164 18.65 -2.28 -1.28
CA VAL A 164 17.95 -1.35 -2.16
C VAL A 164 16.92 -2.19 -2.93
N ASP A 165 15.64 -1.85 -2.76
CA ASP A 165 14.46 -2.49 -3.39
C ASP A 165 14.74 -3.74 -4.24
N PRO A 166 14.63 -4.94 -3.65
CA PRO A 166 15.03 -6.19 -4.29
C PRO A 166 14.02 -6.69 -5.32
N ALA A 167 12.89 -6.00 -5.52
CA ALA A 167 11.86 -6.43 -6.44
C ALA A 167 12.36 -6.42 -7.89
N ASN A 168 12.06 -7.48 -8.64
CA ASN A 168 12.35 -7.52 -10.07
C ASN A 168 11.35 -6.63 -10.85
N PHE A 169 11.49 -6.59 -12.19
CA PHE A 169 10.64 -5.77 -13.05
C PHE A 169 9.13 -6.08 -13.00
N VAL A 170 8.73 -7.25 -12.46
CA VAL A 170 7.32 -7.61 -12.23
C VAL A 170 6.89 -7.45 -10.76
N GLY A 171 7.77 -6.92 -9.90
CA GLY A 171 7.51 -6.71 -8.48
C GLY A 171 7.71 -7.96 -7.61
N ASP A 172 8.24 -9.05 -8.16
CA ASP A 172 8.50 -10.28 -7.41
C ASP A 172 9.89 -10.27 -6.78
N VAL A 173 10.00 -10.86 -5.58
CA VAL A 173 11.27 -11.15 -4.92
C VAL A 173 11.41 -12.64 -4.71
N VAL A 174 12.50 -13.22 -5.22
CA VAL A 174 12.86 -14.61 -4.97
C VAL A 174 13.42 -14.71 -3.56
N LEU A 175 12.83 -15.56 -2.73
CA LEU A 175 13.18 -15.65 -1.30
C LEU A 175 14.67 -15.98 -1.11
N ASP A 176 15.18 -16.97 -1.83
CA ASP A 176 16.56 -17.44 -1.66
C ASP A 176 17.62 -16.41 -2.12
N GLU A 177 17.23 -15.43 -2.95
CA GLU A 177 18.12 -14.35 -3.38
C GLU A 177 18.30 -13.28 -2.29
N VAL A 178 17.26 -13.04 -1.49
CA VAL A 178 17.27 -12.04 -0.42
C VAL A 178 17.55 -12.62 0.96
N CYS A 179 17.16 -13.87 1.19
CA CYS A 179 17.34 -14.64 2.41
C CYS A 179 18.16 -15.90 2.10
N PRO A 180 19.50 -15.82 2.09
CA PRO A 180 20.35 -16.99 1.89
C PRO A 180 20.17 -18.01 3.02
N PRO A 181 20.64 -19.27 2.87
CA PRO A 181 20.49 -20.30 3.90
C PRO A 181 20.94 -19.83 5.29
N GLY A 182 20.06 -19.97 6.29
CA GLY A 182 20.29 -19.51 7.66
C GLY A 182 19.81 -18.07 7.94
N VAL A 183 19.27 -17.37 6.95
CA VAL A 183 18.61 -16.06 7.09
C VAL A 183 17.12 -16.23 6.86
N ASP A 184 16.30 -15.68 7.75
CA ASP A 184 14.83 -15.77 7.67
C ASP A 184 14.21 -14.50 7.06
N VAL A 185 14.83 -13.35 7.30
CA VAL A 185 14.27 -12.02 7.03
C VAL A 185 15.32 -11.09 6.44
N ALA A 186 14.97 -10.39 5.37
CA ALA A 186 15.78 -9.33 4.78
C ALA A 186 15.04 -7.98 4.84
N ARG A 187 15.74 -6.94 5.31
CA ARG A 187 15.23 -5.56 5.25
C ARG A 187 15.49 -4.98 3.88
N TYR A 188 14.55 -4.18 3.38
CA TYR A 188 14.77 -3.39 2.18
C TYR A 188 14.21 -1.98 2.32
N LEU A 189 14.87 -1.03 1.67
CA LEU A 189 14.42 0.33 1.52
C LEU A 189 13.24 0.37 0.57
N ASN A 190 12.09 0.81 1.07
CA ASN A 190 10.88 0.98 0.30
C ASN A 190 10.93 2.33 -0.45
N TYR A 191 10.79 2.30 -1.78
CA TYR A 191 10.65 3.50 -2.61
C TYR A 191 9.22 3.76 -3.06
N HIS A 192 8.36 2.75 -3.05
CA HIS A 192 7.08 2.79 -3.74
C HIS A 192 5.91 3.08 -2.80
N GLU A 193 5.79 2.36 -1.68
CA GLU A 193 4.67 2.50 -0.75
C GLU A 193 5.02 3.33 0.49
N ASP A 194 6.27 3.39 0.90
CA ASP A 194 6.67 4.26 2.00
C ASP A 194 8.10 4.75 1.79
N PRO A 195 8.32 5.73 0.89
CA PRO A 195 9.65 6.19 0.52
C PRO A 195 10.53 6.43 1.76
N GLY A 196 11.69 5.78 1.84
CA GLY A 196 12.60 5.95 2.99
C GLY A 196 12.28 5.11 4.21
N GLY A 197 11.16 4.38 4.21
CA GLY A 197 10.82 3.39 5.22
C GLY A 197 11.49 2.04 4.95
N LEU A 198 11.74 1.28 6.01
CA LEU A 198 12.18 -0.11 5.90
C LEU A 198 10.98 -1.07 5.90
N SER A 199 10.93 -1.93 4.88
CA SER A 199 10.05 -3.09 4.77
C SER A 199 10.86 -4.39 4.86
N LEU A 200 10.18 -5.52 4.97
CA LEU A 200 10.78 -6.84 5.09
C LEU A 200 10.34 -7.77 3.95
N ALA A 201 11.31 -8.53 3.44
CA ALA A 201 11.09 -9.71 2.62
C ALA A 201 11.42 -10.95 3.47
N LEU A 202 10.52 -11.95 3.49
CA LEU A 202 10.66 -13.13 4.36
C LEU A 202 9.90 -14.35 3.86
N GLY A 203 10.29 -15.52 4.36
CA GLY A 203 9.54 -16.76 4.16
C GLY A 203 8.34 -16.86 5.10
N ARG A 204 7.30 -17.60 4.71
CA ARG A 204 6.12 -17.88 5.56
C ARG A 204 6.50 -18.38 6.96
N ASN A 205 7.55 -19.19 7.05
CA ASN A 205 8.03 -19.79 8.29
C ASN A 205 8.61 -18.79 9.31
N ALA A 206 8.95 -17.56 8.89
CA ALA A 206 9.43 -16.50 9.79
C ALA A 206 8.28 -15.85 10.60
N ILE A 207 7.04 -16.00 10.13
CA ILE A 207 5.85 -15.44 10.80
C ILE A 207 5.46 -16.38 11.95
N ALA A 208 5.23 -15.81 13.13
CA ALA A 208 4.67 -16.53 14.27
C ALA A 208 3.13 -16.51 14.17
N SER A 209 2.56 -15.31 14.13
CA SER A 209 1.12 -15.13 14.10
C SER A 209 0.69 -13.86 13.38
N VAL A 210 -0.60 -13.84 13.01
CA VAL A 210 -1.25 -12.70 12.38
C VAL A 210 -2.58 -12.39 13.06
N GLN A 211 -2.88 -11.11 13.24
CA GLN A 211 -4.22 -10.61 13.52
C GLN A 211 -4.78 -9.99 12.25
N ARG A 212 -6.09 -10.08 12.05
CA ARG A 212 -6.75 -9.69 10.79
C ARG A 212 -8.04 -8.94 11.06
N ILE A 213 -8.22 -7.82 10.39
CA ILE A 213 -9.51 -7.12 10.26
C ILE A 213 -9.84 -6.87 8.80
N ALA A 214 -11.13 -6.75 8.49
CA ALA A 214 -11.58 -6.22 7.21
C ALA A 214 -11.40 -4.69 7.20
N VAL A 215 -10.94 -4.14 6.09
CA VAL A 215 -10.78 -2.68 5.90
C VAL A 215 -11.47 -2.23 4.60
N PRO A 216 -12.15 -1.07 4.59
CA PRO A 216 -12.45 -0.20 5.75
C PRO A 216 -13.34 -0.90 6.79
N LEU A 217 -13.31 -0.42 8.04
CA LEU A 217 -14.15 -0.97 9.12
C LEU A 217 -15.65 -0.70 8.82
N PRO A 218 -16.55 -1.64 9.16
CA PRO A 218 -17.98 -1.50 8.87
C PRO A 218 -18.65 -0.38 9.68
N ASP A 219 -18.22 -0.18 10.94
CA ASP A 219 -18.76 0.83 11.87
C ASP A 219 -17.89 2.09 11.88
N THR A 220 -17.56 2.60 10.69
CA THR A 220 -16.81 3.86 10.57
C THR A 220 -17.69 5.03 11.05
N ARG A 221 -17.03 5.99 11.70
CA ARG A 221 -17.70 7.04 12.47
C ARG A 221 -18.62 7.85 11.55
N ASP A 222 -19.89 8.01 11.93
CA ASP A 222 -20.79 8.98 11.30
C ASP A 222 -20.35 10.40 11.72
N ASP A 223 -19.20 10.83 11.21
CA ASP A 223 -18.72 12.19 11.39
C ASP A 223 -19.70 13.17 10.74
N GLY A 224 -19.75 14.41 11.25
CA GLY A 224 -20.68 15.43 10.75
C GLY A 224 -20.61 15.60 9.22
N TRP A 225 -19.40 15.54 8.66
CA TRP A 225 -19.18 15.67 7.22
C TRP A 225 -19.76 14.49 6.41
N VAL A 226 -19.77 13.26 6.95
CA VAL A 226 -20.33 12.09 6.26
C VAL A 226 -21.83 12.30 6.02
N ARG A 227 -22.55 12.79 7.04
CA ARG A 227 -23.99 13.09 6.93
C ARG A 227 -24.27 14.24 5.96
N ASP A 228 -23.45 15.29 6.00
CA ASP A 228 -23.59 16.44 5.11
C ASP A 228 -23.34 16.05 3.64
N ASP A 229 -22.30 15.24 3.39
CA ASP A 229 -21.95 14.74 2.05
C ASP A 229 -23.01 13.79 1.49
N VAL A 230 -23.56 12.90 2.33
CA VAL A 230 -24.70 12.04 1.95
C VAL A 230 -25.90 12.88 1.55
N ALA A 231 -26.31 13.84 2.39
CA ALA A 231 -27.44 14.72 2.10
C ALA A 231 -27.23 15.52 0.81
N ALA A 232 -26.00 16.01 0.57
CA ALA A 232 -25.65 16.73 -0.65
C ALA A 232 -25.75 15.84 -1.89
N LEU A 233 -25.28 14.59 -1.82
CA LEU A 233 -25.36 13.62 -2.91
C LEU A 233 -26.80 13.18 -3.20
N GLU A 234 -27.61 12.91 -2.17
CA GLU A 234 -29.03 12.58 -2.31
C GLU A 234 -29.82 13.71 -2.97
N GLY A 235 -29.52 14.97 -2.59
CA GLY A 235 -30.10 16.17 -3.20
C GLY A 235 -29.64 16.45 -4.64
N ALA A 236 -28.56 15.83 -5.11
CA ALA A 236 -28.05 16.01 -6.46
C ALA A 236 -28.78 15.11 -7.48
N SER A 237 -28.95 15.62 -8.71
CA SER A 237 -29.66 14.90 -9.78
C SER A 237 -28.81 13.80 -10.43
N ASP A 238 -29.41 12.63 -10.64
CA ASP A 238 -28.88 11.53 -11.48
C ASP A 238 -29.00 11.80 -12.98
N THR A 239 -29.62 12.92 -13.36
CA THR A 239 -29.78 13.28 -14.77
C THR A 239 -28.45 13.75 -15.32
N ALA A 240 -28.02 13.13 -16.41
CA ALA A 240 -26.81 13.52 -17.12
C ALA A 240 -26.97 14.95 -17.69
N VAL A 241 -25.97 15.80 -17.50
CA VAL A 241 -25.95 17.13 -18.10
C VAL A 241 -25.83 16.97 -19.62
N PRO A 242 -26.67 17.62 -20.46
CA PRO A 242 -26.58 17.48 -21.92
C PRO A 242 -25.21 17.94 -22.42
N ALA A 243 -24.51 17.08 -23.16
CA ALA A 243 -23.21 17.44 -23.74
C ALA A 243 -23.40 18.40 -24.93
N THR A 244 -22.93 19.63 -24.81
CA THR A 244 -22.88 20.60 -25.91
C THR A 244 -21.57 20.44 -26.70
N GLY A 245 -21.50 19.49 -27.63
CA GLY A 245 -20.36 19.40 -28.56
C GLY A 245 -20.18 18.07 -29.31
N LYS A 246 -19.66 18.15 -30.54
CA LYS A 246 -19.49 17.01 -31.47
C LYS A 246 -18.46 15.91 -31.09
N PRO A 247 -17.50 16.05 -30.14
CA PRO A 247 -16.70 14.90 -29.74
C PRO A 247 -17.39 14.01 -28.67
N ALA A 248 -18.57 14.38 -28.16
CA ALA A 248 -19.24 13.70 -27.04
C ALA A 248 -19.96 12.38 -27.41
N LEU A 249 -19.91 11.93 -28.66
CA LEU A 249 -20.71 10.78 -29.13
C LEU A 249 -20.23 9.39 -28.67
N ARG A 250 -19.16 9.30 -27.87
CA ARG A 250 -18.64 8.01 -27.38
C ARG A 250 -18.66 7.82 -25.85
N MET A 251 -19.00 8.83 -25.05
CA MET A 251 -19.14 8.69 -23.60
C MET A 251 -20.34 9.48 -23.09
N ARG A 252 -21.19 8.81 -22.31
CA ARG A 252 -22.32 9.47 -21.62
C ARG A 252 -21.74 10.51 -20.65
N PRO A 253 -22.17 11.78 -20.70
CA PRO A 253 -21.72 12.78 -19.74
C PRO A 253 -22.12 12.36 -18.33
N PRO A 254 -21.27 12.62 -17.32
CA PRO A 254 -21.57 12.24 -15.95
C PRO A 254 -22.79 12.99 -15.40
N SER A 255 -23.50 12.37 -14.47
CA SER A 255 -24.59 13.02 -13.73
C SER A 255 -24.05 14.14 -12.83
N ALA A 256 -24.92 15.09 -12.44
CA ALA A 256 -24.57 16.12 -11.47
C ALA A 256 -24.13 15.49 -10.14
N ARG A 257 -24.79 14.40 -9.74
CA ARG A 257 -24.40 13.60 -8.57
C ARG A 257 -22.99 13.02 -8.70
N ALA A 258 -22.65 12.40 -9.84
CA ALA A 258 -21.31 11.86 -10.05
C ALA A 258 -20.22 12.94 -10.12
N VAL A 259 -20.55 14.14 -10.60
CA VAL A 259 -19.64 15.30 -10.54
C VAL A 259 -19.40 15.72 -9.08
N LEU A 260 -20.46 15.85 -8.30
CA LEU A 260 -20.37 16.21 -6.87
C LEU A 260 -19.56 15.17 -6.09
N GLY A 261 -19.83 13.87 -6.25
CA GLY A 261 -19.08 12.82 -5.56
C GLY A 261 -17.58 12.84 -5.87
N ARG A 262 -17.20 13.16 -7.13
CA ARG A 262 -15.78 13.37 -7.49
C ARG A 262 -15.17 14.59 -6.80
N GLN A 263 -15.93 15.68 -6.64
CA GLN A 263 -15.46 16.88 -5.95
C GLN A 263 -15.26 16.62 -4.45
N LEU A 264 -16.21 15.92 -3.80
CA LEU A 264 -16.11 15.54 -2.40
C LEU A 264 -14.90 14.63 -2.15
N GLY A 265 -14.74 13.58 -2.97
CA GLY A 265 -13.57 12.69 -2.88
C GLY A 265 -12.23 13.42 -3.12
N ALA A 266 -12.20 14.40 -4.02
CA ALA A 266 -11.01 15.22 -4.25
C ALA A 266 -10.70 16.15 -3.06
N SER A 267 -11.73 16.76 -2.45
CA SER A 267 -11.59 17.60 -1.26
C SER A 267 -11.00 16.83 -0.08
N LEU A 268 -11.46 15.59 0.13
CA LEU A 268 -10.87 14.69 1.13
C LEU A 268 -9.42 14.33 0.79
N ALA A 269 -9.15 13.98 -0.47
CA ALA A 269 -7.79 13.66 -0.92
C ALA A 269 -6.81 14.81 -0.64
N ASP A 270 -7.23 16.07 -0.82
CA ASP A 270 -6.34 17.23 -0.65
C ASP A 270 -5.90 17.44 0.82
N ARG A 271 -6.61 16.86 1.78
CA ARG A 271 -6.22 16.82 3.21
C ARG A 271 -5.13 15.80 3.50
N LEU A 272 -4.88 14.85 2.60
CA LEU A 272 -3.89 13.80 2.77
C LEU A 272 -2.49 14.24 2.28
N PRO A 273 -1.41 13.56 2.72
CA PRO A 273 -0.07 13.75 2.18
C PRO A 273 -0.04 13.59 0.65
N VAL A 274 0.79 14.41 -0.01
CA VAL A 274 0.79 14.58 -1.48
C VAL A 274 0.92 13.27 -2.26
N ASN A 275 1.75 12.35 -1.77
CA ASN A 275 2.01 11.05 -2.39
C ASN A 275 0.79 10.09 -2.35
N LEU A 276 -0.16 10.31 -1.44
CA LEU A 276 -1.37 9.50 -1.31
C LEU A 276 -2.57 10.09 -2.05
N ARG A 277 -2.58 11.40 -2.32
CA ARG A 277 -3.75 12.11 -2.87
C ARG A 277 -4.32 11.46 -4.13
N ASN A 278 -3.44 11.15 -5.08
CA ASN A 278 -3.87 10.58 -6.36
C ASN A 278 -4.49 9.18 -6.20
N GLN A 279 -3.88 8.32 -5.38
CA GLN A 279 -4.38 6.97 -5.15
C GLN A 279 -5.66 6.99 -4.31
N PHE A 280 -5.72 7.81 -3.27
CA PHE A 280 -6.92 8.01 -2.48
C PHE A 280 -8.07 8.54 -3.34
N ARG A 281 -7.82 9.54 -4.21
CA ARG A 281 -8.82 10.06 -5.14
C ARG A 281 -9.36 8.97 -6.07
N SER A 282 -8.50 8.06 -6.54
CA SER A 282 -8.93 6.89 -7.31
C SER A 282 -9.74 5.90 -6.49
N ALA A 283 -9.40 5.69 -5.22
CA ALA A 283 -10.14 4.83 -4.31
C ALA A 283 -11.50 5.44 -3.91
N ALA A 284 -11.58 6.76 -3.74
CA ALA A 284 -12.78 7.50 -3.33
C ALA A 284 -13.72 7.86 -4.49
N VAL A 285 -13.54 7.27 -5.68
CA VAL A 285 -14.42 7.53 -6.83
C VAL A 285 -15.86 7.15 -6.49
N PHE A 286 -16.78 8.10 -6.72
CA PHE A 286 -18.23 7.87 -6.72
C PHE A 286 -18.67 7.39 -8.11
N ALA A 287 -19.22 6.18 -8.18
CA ALA A 287 -19.72 5.60 -9.42
C ALA A 287 -21.16 6.08 -9.73
N GLU A 288 -21.53 6.08 -11.02
CA GLU A 288 -22.91 6.40 -11.42
C GLU A 288 -23.90 5.44 -10.74
N ARG A 289 -24.92 6.01 -10.08
CA ARG A 289 -25.92 5.27 -9.29
C ARG A 289 -25.37 4.48 -8.10
N GLU A 290 -24.16 4.80 -7.64
CA GLU A 290 -23.69 4.31 -6.34
C GLU A 290 -24.58 4.89 -5.23
N ASP A 291 -24.80 4.09 -4.19
CA ASP A 291 -25.53 4.53 -3.01
C ASP A 291 -24.69 5.54 -2.21
N PRO A 292 -25.18 6.77 -1.97
CA PRO A 292 -24.44 7.81 -1.24
C PRO A 292 -23.93 7.37 0.12
N GLU A 293 -24.77 6.70 0.92
CA GLU A 293 -24.36 6.24 2.25
C GLU A 293 -23.23 5.22 2.16
N ARG A 294 -23.38 4.20 1.31
CA ARG A 294 -22.34 3.19 1.10
C ARG A 294 -21.03 3.80 0.62
N TRP A 295 -21.09 4.76 -0.30
CA TRP A 295 -19.91 5.47 -0.78
C TRP A 295 -19.25 6.28 0.34
N ALA A 296 -20.04 7.04 1.11
CA ALA A 296 -19.54 7.92 2.14
C ALA A 296 -18.88 7.14 3.29
N ARG A 297 -19.53 6.07 3.78
CA ARG A 297 -18.95 5.17 4.80
C ARG A 297 -17.65 4.53 4.32
N ARG A 298 -17.63 4.01 3.08
CA ARG A 298 -16.42 3.41 2.48
C ARG A 298 -15.28 4.43 2.38
N THR A 299 -15.59 5.64 1.92
CA THR A 299 -14.59 6.70 1.70
C THR A 299 -14.07 7.24 3.02
N SER A 300 -14.95 7.46 4.01
CA SER A 300 -14.56 7.83 5.37
C SER A 300 -13.66 6.77 5.99
N GLY A 301 -14.04 5.51 5.92
CA GLY A 301 -13.23 4.43 6.47
C GLY A 301 -11.85 4.29 5.83
N LEU A 302 -11.73 4.58 4.53
CA LEU A 302 -10.43 4.64 3.86
C LEU A 302 -9.61 5.86 4.31
N PHE A 303 -10.27 6.98 4.60
CA PHE A 303 -9.63 8.20 5.09
C PHE A 303 -9.11 8.01 6.52
N ASP A 304 -9.91 7.38 7.38
CA ASP A 304 -9.57 7.12 8.78
C ASP A 304 -8.36 6.19 8.93
N LEU A 305 -8.12 5.28 7.97
CA LEU A 305 -6.88 4.48 7.93
C LEU A 305 -5.63 5.37 7.88
N ILE A 306 -5.74 6.61 7.43
CA ILE A 306 -4.60 7.53 7.28
C ILE A 306 -4.63 8.62 8.35
N ASP A 307 -5.79 9.25 8.55
CA ASP A 307 -5.95 10.42 9.43
C ASP A 307 -5.94 10.05 10.92
N ASP A 308 -6.63 8.97 11.30
CA ASP A 308 -6.69 8.47 12.67
C ASP A 308 -6.74 6.94 12.73
N PRO A 309 -5.56 6.27 12.70
CA PRO A 309 -5.49 4.80 12.71
C PRO A 309 -5.89 4.19 14.07
N THR A 310 -6.21 5.00 15.09
CA THR A 310 -6.46 4.51 16.46
C THR A 310 -7.58 3.48 16.53
N SER A 311 -8.70 3.74 15.84
CA SER A 311 -9.85 2.82 15.80
C SER A 311 -9.50 1.48 15.15
N VAL A 312 -8.66 1.52 14.12
CA VAL A 312 -8.18 0.38 13.35
C VAL A 312 -7.23 -0.47 14.19
N LEU A 313 -6.32 0.16 14.94
CA LEU A 313 -5.44 -0.52 15.89
C LEU A 313 -6.22 -1.15 17.04
N ALA A 314 -7.22 -0.44 17.59
CA ALA A 314 -8.09 -0.98 18.62
C ALA A 314 -8.89 -2.19 18.12
N ALA A 315 -9.38 -2.16 16.87
CA ALA A 315 -10.05 -3.30 16.26
C ALA A 315 -9.10 -4.50 16.08
N LEU A 316 -7.83 -4.26 15.74
CA LEU A 316 -6.80 -5.30 15.68
C LEU A 316 -6.47 -5.89 17.06
N ASP A 317 -6.44 -5.06 18.11
CA ASP A 317 -6.19 -5.50 19.50
C ASP A 317 -7.28 -6.44 20.03
N GLN A 318 -8.50 -6.34 19.50
CA GLN A 318 -9.62 -7.23 19.82
C GLN A 318 -9.59 -8.57 19.09
N GLN A 319 -8.70 -8.75 18.10
CA GLN A 319 -8.60 -10.01 17.36
C GLN A 319 -7.67 -10.99 18.04
N ASP A 320 -8.07 -12.25 18.16
CA ASP A 320 -7.17 -13.31 18.58
C ASP A 320 -6.08 -13.55 17.50
N PRO A 321 -4.79 -13.60 17.88
CA PRO A 321 -3.73 -13.94 16.93
C PRO A 321 -3.91 -15.37 16.39
N ARG A 322 -3.86 -15.51 15.08
CA ARG A 322 -3.81 -16.81 14.38
C ARG A 322 -2.36 -17.21 14.15
N GLU A 323 -1.95 -18.35 14.69
CA GLU A 323 -0.65 -18.96 14.39
C GLU A 323 -0.56 -19.38 12.92
N VAL A 324 0.63 -19.22 12.33
CA VAL A 324 0.94 -19.57 10.93
C VAL A 324 1.59 -20.94 10.88
#